data_AF-A0A3D0XPS7-F1
#
_entry.id   AF-A0A3D0XPS7-F1
#
_cell.length_a   1.000
_cell.length_b   1.000
_cell.length_c   1.000
_cell.angle_alpha   90.00
_cell.angle_beta   90.00
_cell.angle_gamma   90.00
#
_symmetry.space_group_name_H-M   'P 1'
#
loop_
_entity.id
_entity.type
_entity.pdbx_description
1 polymer ?
#
loop_
_entity_poly.entity_id
_entity_poly.type
_entity_poly.pdbx_seq_one_letter_code
_entity_poly.pdbx_strand_id
1 'polypeptide(L)'
;MINFHIPEIADKPKIDAAFFNSNCRSDDYCFGNLFIWRNHFKTRVAFLGELPLVAFDDGPHNLARYLFPIGNGNKKEAIHILFEQPDARRPFTFAGVTDEMKMEIEELFPEKFSFELNRN
;
A
#
# COMPACT_ATOMS: atom_id res chain seq x y z
N MET A 1 -2.58 15.51 5.72
CA MET A 1 -1.54 14.48 5.93
C MET A 1 -2.09 13.42 6.87
N ILE A 2 -1.91 12.14 6.58
CA ILE A 2 -2.31 11.04 7.44
C ILE A 2 -1.13 10.56 8.28
N ASN A 3 -1.37 10.12 9.51
CA ASN A 3 -0.31 9.67 10.41
C ASN A 3 -0.09 8.16 10.26
N PHE A 4 1.15 7.81 9.92
CA PHE A 4 1.61 6.43 9.82
C PHE A 4 2.25 5.97 11.14
N HIS A 5 1.93 4.76 11.59
CA HIS A 5 2.53 4.11 12.74
C HIS A 5 3.07 2.72 12.39
N ILE A 6 3.92 2.15 13.24
CA ILE A 6 4.40 0.77 13.07
C ILE A 6 3.21 -0.17 13.34
N PRO A 7 2.94 -1.18 12.49
CA PRO A 7 1.82 -2.09 12.70
C PRO A 7 1.87 -2.77 14.08
N GLU A 8 0.74 -2.73 14.78
CA GLU A 8 0.54 -3.37 16.08
C GLU A 8 -0.45 -4.53 15.96
N ILE A 9 -0.44 -5.45 16.94
CA ILE A 9 -1.38 -6.58 16.96
C ILE A 9 -2.85 -6.09 16.96
N ALA A 10 -3.11 -4.93 17.57
CA ALA A 10 -4.43 -4.31 17.61
C ALA A 10 -4.95 -3.90 16.22
N ASP A 11 -4.08 -3.70 15.23
CA ASP A 11 -4.47 -3.34 13.86
C ASP A 11 -5.03 -4.54 13.07
N LYS A 12 -4.73 -5.77 13.52
CA LYS A 12 -5.08 -7.01 12.82
C LYS A 12 -6.55 -7.10 12.41
N PRO A 13 -7.55 -6.88 13.29
CA PRO A 13 -8.95 -7.03 12.92
C PRO A 13 -9.35 -6.08 11.78
N LYS A 14 -8.80 -4.87 11.77
CA LYS A 14 -9.13 -3.84 10.79
C LYS A 14 -8.48 -4.11 9.43
N ILE A 15 -7.20 -4.50 9.44
CA ILE A 15 -6.47 -4.89 8.23
C ILE A 15 -7.09 -6.15 7.62
N ASP A 16 -7.37 -7.17 8.44
CA ASP A 16 -7.99 -8.40 7.94
C ASP A 16 -9.38 -8.15 7.38
N ALA A 17 -10.20 -7.31 8.02
CA ALA A 17 -11.53 -6.98 7.49
C ALA A 17 -11.45 -6.31 6.11
N ALA A 18 -10.46 -5.46 5.87
CA ALA A 18 -10.24 -4.84 4.57
C ALA A 18 -9.73 -5.83 3.51
N PHE A 19 -8.76 -6.67 3.87
CA PHE A 19 -8.12 -7.60 2.95
C PHE A 19 -8.97 -8.84 2.65
N PHE A 20 -9.73 -9.35 3.62
CA PHE A 20 -10.60 -10.51 3.44
C PHE A 20 -11.71 -10.24 2.41
N ASN A 21 -12.21 -9.00 2.36
CA ASN A 21 -13.19 -8.58 1.36
C ASN A 21 -12.57 -8.33 -0.02
N SER A 22 -11.24 -8.42 -0.14
CA SER A 22 -10.56 -8.32 -1.41
C SER A 22 -10.33 -9.69 -2.02
N ASN A 23 -10.40 -9.78 -3.35
CA ASN A 23 -10.00 -10.98 -4.07
C ASN A 23 -8.47 -11.04 -4.32
N CYS A 24 -7.68 -10.30 -3.54
CA CYS A 24 -6.23 -10.25 -3.71
C CYS A 24 -5.58 -11.49 -3.07
N ARG A 25 -4.66 -12.14 -3.82
CA ARG A 25 -3.93 -13.33 -3.37
C ARG A 25 -2.44 -13.08 -3.15
N SER A 26 -1.99 -11.83 -3.28
CA SER A 26 -0.62 -11.46 -2.93
C SER A 26 -0.45 -11.57 -1.42
N ASP A 27 0.70 -12.11 -1.02
CA ASP A 27 1.10 -12.35 0.35
C ASP A 27 1.36 -11.06 1.14
N ASP A 28 1.60 -9.94 0.45
CA ASP A 28 1.68 -8.60 1.03
C ASP A 28 0.33 -8.13 1.61
N TYR A 29 -0.79 -8.65 1.10
CA TYR A 29 -2.14 -8.36 1.62
C TYR A 29 -2.55 -9.35 2.72
N CYS A 30 -1.61 -9.62 3.63
CA CYS A 30 -1.80 -10.45 4.81
C CYS A 30 -1.19 -9.77 6.03
N PHE A 31 -1.98 -9.56 7.09
CA PHE A 31 -1.48 -8.92 8.32
C PHE A 31 -0.27 -9.65 8.89
N GLY A 32 -0.25 -10.99 8.85
CA GLY A 32 0.85 -11.79 9.39
C GLY A 32 2.20 -11.42 8.75
N ASN A 33 2.23 -11.25 7.44
CA ASN A 33 3.44 -10.87 6.71
C ASN A 33 3.84 -9.43 7.01
N LEU A 34 2.90 -8.49 6.93
CA LEU A 34 3.15 -7.09 7.28
C LEU A 34 3.72 -6.96 8.69
N PHE A 35 3.18 -7.71 9.64
CA PHE A 35 3.59 -7.65 11.03
C PHE A 35 4.96 -8.31 11.25
N ILE A 36 5.18 -9.54 10.79
CA ILE A 36 6.44 -10.27 11.04
C ILE A 36 7.63 -9.56 10.39
N TRP A 37 7.45 -9.00 9.19
CA TRP A 37 8.53 -8.36 8.44
C TRP A 37 8.69 -6.86 8.70
N ARG A 38 7.84 -6.24 9.55
CA ARG A 38 7.81 -4.78 9.77
C ARG A 38 9.16 -4.16 10.12
N ASN A 39 10.02 -4.90 10.84
CA ASN A 39 11.33 -4.40 11.26
C ASN A 39 12.34 -4.36 10.12
N HIS A 40 12.26 -5.34 9.21
CA HIS A 40 13.09 -5.41 8.00
C HIS A 40 12.61 -4.33 7.05
N PHE A 41 11.34 -4.41 6.62
CA PHE A 41 10.79 -3.52 5.59
C PHE A 41 10.46 -2.09 6.04
N LYS A 42 10.67 -1.79 7.33
CA LYS A 42 10.23 -0.55 7.99
C LYS A 42 8.77 -0.25 7.70
N THR A 43 7.95 -1.31 7.72
CA THR A 43 6.53 -1.23 7.40
C THR A 43 5.84 -0.28 8.36
N ARG A 44 5.02 0.61 7.79
CA ARG A 44 4.13 1.51 8.53
C ARG A 44 2.72 1.41 7.95
N VAL A 45 1.72 1.59 8.80
CA VAL A 45 0.31 1.58 8.43
C VAL A 45 -0.38 2.86 8.85
N ALA A 46 -1.42 3.23 8.10
CA ALA A 46 -2.37 4.27 8.43
C ALA A 46 -3.77 3.85 7.94
N PHE A 47 -4.82 4.54 8.38
CA PHE A 47 -6.20 4.17 8.03
C PHE A 47 -7.00 5.38 7.56
N LEU A 48 -7.45 5.36 6.30
CA LEU A 48 -8.43 6.31 5.78
C LEU A 48 -9.83 5.70 5.96
N GLY A 49 -10.48 6.00 7.09
CA GLY A 49 -11.69 5.29 7.49
C GLY A 49 -11.39 3.81 7.72
N GLU A 50 -12.00 2.93 6.92
CA GLU A 50 -11.77 1.47 6.95
C GLU A 50 -10.74 0.99 5.91
N LEU A 51 -10.19 1.90 5.10
CA LEU A 51 -9.21 1.58 4.07
C LEU A 51 -7.79 1.64 4.67
N PRO A 52 -7.07 0.51 4.79
CA PRO A 52 -5.69 0.50 5.23
C PRO A 52 -4.76 1.05 4.14
N LEU A 53 -3.80 1.86 4.56
CA LEU A 53 -2.69 2.34 3.75
C LEU A 53 -1.41 1.75 4.32
N VAL A 54 -0.60 1.12 3.47
CA VAL A 54 0.63 0.44 3.88
C VAL A 54 1.81 1.09 3.17
N ALA A 55 2.82 1.48 3.94
CA ALA A 55 4.06 2.07 3.47
C ALA A 55 5.25 1.20 3.88
N PHE A 56 6.30 1.20 3.06
CA PHE A 56 7.58 0.55 3.31
C PHE A 56 8.71 1.56 3.12
N ASP A 57 9.80 1.40 3.87
CA ASP A 57 10.96 2.33 3.80
C ASP A 57 12.31 1.60 3.61
N ASP A 58 12.28 0.28 3.43
CA ASP A 58 13.47 -0.59 3.27
C ASP A 58 13.84 -0.82 1.80
N GLY A 59 14.09 0.26 1.07
CA GLY A 59 14.52 0.17 -0.33
C GLY A 59 16.01 0.40 -0.51
N PRO A 60 16.77 -0.52 -1.15
CA PRO A 60 17.78 -0.04 -2.07
C PRO A 60 17.06 0.87 -3.06
N HIS A 61 17.68 1.97 -3.49
CA HIS A 61 17.11 2.94 -4.45
C HIS A 61 16.23 4.09 -3.91
N ASN A 62 16.08 4.27 -2.59
CA ASN A 62 15.43 5.48 -2.02
C ASN A 62 14.03 5.75 -2.61
N LEU A 63 13.19 4.71 -2.69
CA LEU A 63 11.83 4.76 -3.23
C LEU A 63 10.81 4.94 -2.10
N ALA A 64 9.74 5.70 -2.36
CA ALA A 64 8.56 5.70 -1.49
C ALA A 64 7.62 4.58 -1.94
N ARG A 65 7.76 3.43 -1.29
CA ARG A 65 6.99 2.22 -1.62
C ARG A 65 5.73 2.12 -0.77
N TYR A 66 4.62 1.85 -1.44
CA TYR A 66 3.32 1.60 -0.81
C TYR A 66 2.72 0.31 -1.37
N LEU A 67 1.77 -0.28 -0.65
CA LEU A 67 0.81 -1.18 -1.29
C LEU A 67 -0.28 -0.35 -1.96
N PHE A 68 -0.84 -0.90 -3.04
CA PHE A 68 -2.04 -0.33 -3.62
C PHE A 68 -3.19 -0.42 -2.59
N PRO A 69 -3.97 0.64 -2.35
CA PRO A 69 -5.02 0.59 -1.34
C PRO A 69 -6.14 -0.39 -1.72
N ILE A 70 -6.37 -1.39 -0.86
CA ILE A 70 -7.40 -2.40 -1.04
C ILE A 70 -8.34 -2.43 0.16
N GLY A 71 -9.64 -2.54 -0.13
CA GLY A 71 -10.70 -2.57 0.85
C GLY A 71 -11.81 -1.60 0.48
N ASN A 72 -12.73 -1.39 1.42
CA ASN A 72 -13.81 -0.43 1.26
C ASN A 72 -13.29 0.99 1.48
N GLY A 73 -13.54 1.88 0.53
CA GLY A 73 -13.18 3.29 0.64
C GLY A 73 -12.87 3.94 -0.71
N ASN A 74 -12.59 5.24 -0.67
CA ASN A 74 -12.23 6.00 -1.86
C ASN A 74 -10.73 5.84 -2.16
N LYS A 75 -10.39 4.91 -3.04
CA LYS A 75 -9.00 4.65 -3.44
C LYS A 75 -8.34 5.86 -4.11
N LYS A 76 -9.08 6.65 -4.89
CA LYS A 76 -8.54 7.85 -5.53
C LYS A 76 -8.09 8.87 -4.48
N GLU A 77 -8.92 9.12 -3.49
CA GLU A 77 -8.60 9.99 -2.35
C GLU A 77 -7.42 9.44 -1.54
N ALA A 78 -7.41 8.13 -1.25
CA ALA A 78 -6.29 7.49 -0.58
C ALA A 78 -4.97 7.71 -1.31
N ILE A 79 -4.93 7.51 -2.62
CA ILE A 79 -3.72 7.69 -3.44
C ILE A 79 -3.30 9.17 -3.47
N HIS A 80 -4.24 10.11 -3.55
CA HIS A 80 -3.93 11.54 -3.37
C HIS A 80 -3.30 11.83 -2.00
N ILE A 81 -3.84 11.27 -0.91
CA ILE A 81 -3.27 11.42 0.43
C ILE A 81 -1.85 10.84 0.52
N LEU A 82 -1.58 9.75 -0.20
CA LEU A 82 -0.25 9.14 -0.31
C LEU A 82 0.72 10.05 -1.09
N PHE A 83 0.29 10.69 -2.17
CA PHE A 83 1.10 11.68 -2.91
C PHE A 83 1.48 12.91 -2.07
N GLU A 84 0.64 13.30 -1.11
CA GLU A 84 0.91 14.40 -0.19
C GLU A 84 1.84 14.02 0.99
N GLN A 85 2.24 12.74 1.10
CA GLN A 85 3.18 12.33 2.15
C GLN A 85 4.59 12.89 1.88
N PRO A 86 5.36 13.27 2.92
CA PRO A 86 6.71 13.78 2.74
C PRO A 86 7.61 12.80 1.97
N ASP A 87 7.36 11.50 2.17
CA ASP A 87 8.06 10.41 1.50
C ASP A 87 7.87 10.43 -0.02
N ALA A 88 6.69 10.84 -0.51
CA ALA A 88 6.36 10.88 -1.93
C ALA A 88 7.12 11.94 -2.74
N ARG A 89 8.03 12.70 -2.09
CA ARG A 89 9.08 13.48 -2.80
C ARG A 89 10.11 12.57 -3.47
N ARG A 90 10.24 11.34 -3.00
CA ARG A 90 10.98 10.24 -3.63
C ARG A 90 10.11 9.61 -4.72
N PRO A 91 10.69 8.83 -5.66
CA PRO A 91 9.87 8.14 -6.65
C PRO A 91 8.82 7.26 -5.97
N PHE A 92 7.56 7.60 -6.24
CA PHE A 92 6.39 6.97 -5.66
C PHE A 92 6.09 5.67 -6.40
N THR A 93 6.00 4.56 -5.69
CA THR A 93 5.77 3.25 -6.30
C THR A 93 4.78 2.41 -5.51
N PHE A 94 3.94 1.67 -6.25
CA PHE A 94 3.16 0.57 -5.67
C PHE A 94 3.90 -0.75 -5.90
N ALA A 95 4.10 -1.50 -4.81
CA ALA A 95 4.67 -2.84 -4.87
C ALA A 95 3.57 -3.89 -5.07
N GLY A 96 3.92 -4.98 -5.76
CA GLY A 96 3.05 -6.18 -5.83
C GLY A 96 1.72 -5.97 -6.58
N VAL A 97 1.64 -5.02 -7.51
CA VAL A 97 0.38 -4.75 -8.24
C VAL A 97 0.03 -5.88 -9.22
N THR A 98 -1.21 -6.37 -9.12
CA THR A 98 -1.76 -7.36 -10.07
C THR A 98 -2.24 -6.68 -11.35
N ASP A 99 -2.53 -7.45 -12.40
CA ASP A 99 -3.02 -6.87 -13.66
C ASP A 99 -4.37 -6.15 -13.49
N GLU A 100 -5.24 -6.64 -12.61
CA GLU A 100 -6.49 -5.96 -12.26
C GLU A 100 -6.23 -4.62 -11.56
N MET A 101 -5.24 -4.55 -10.67
CA MET A 101 -4.86 -3.29 -10.02
C MET A 101 -4.26 -2.31 -11.03
N LYS A 102 -3.49 -2.78 -12.02
CA LYS A 102 -2.96 -1.91 -13.08
C LYS A 102 -4.10 -1.26 -13.87
N MET A 103 -5.12 -2.04 -14.23
CA MET A 103 -6.31 -1.52 -14.91
C MET A 103 -7.03 -0.47 -14.05
N GLU A 104 -7.21 -0.75 -12.76
CA GLU A 104 -7.85 0.20 -11.84
C GLU A 104 -7.01 1.47 -11.64
N ILE A 105 -5.69 1.35 -11.52
CA ILE A 105 -4.77 2.48 -11.44
C ILE A 105 -4.89 3.36 -12.69
N GLU A 106 -4.89 2.76 -13.88
CA GLU A 106 -5.00 3.48 -15.15
C GLU A 106 -6.35 4.18 -15.31
N GLU A 107 -7.45 3.57 -14.84
CA GLU A 107 -8.77 4.20 -14.82
C GLU A 107 -8.83 5.41 -13.87
N LEU A 108 -8.25 5.28 -12.67
CA LEU A 108 -8.26 6.34 -11.66
C LEU A 108 -7.28 7.48 -11.98
N PHE A 109 -6.14 7.13 -12.60
CA PHE A 109 -5.02 8.03 -12.88
C PHE A 109 -4.41 7.78 -14.29
N PRO A 110 -5.13 8.16 -15.36
CA PRO A 110 -4.69 7.92 -16.73
C PRO A 110 -3.31 8.52 -17.01
N GLU A 111 -2.42 7.70 -17.60
CA GLU A 111 -1.05 8.05 -18.00
C GLU A 111 -0.16 8.60 -16.86
N LYS A 112 -0.50 8.34 -15.59
CA LYS A 112 0.27 8.82 -14.43
C LYS A 112 1.28 7.83 -13.89
N PHE A 113 1.10 6.54 -14.16
CA PHE A 113 1.97 5.48 -13.68
C PHE A 113 2.62 4.74 -14.84
N SER A 114 3.86 4.29 -14.63
CA SER A 114 4.48 3.26 -15.45
C SER A 114 4.49 1.95 -14.69
N PHE A 115 4.46 0.83 -15.42
CA PHE A 115 4.42 -0.51 -14.83
C PHE A 115 5.65 -1.31 -15.28
N GLU A 116 6.34 -1.89 -14.30
CA GLU A 116 7.53 -2.71 -14.53
C GLU A 116 7.33 -4.08 -13.86
N LEU A 117 7.64 -5.15 -14.60
CA LEU A 117 7.58 -6.53 -14.09
C LEU A 117 9.00 -7.00 -13.77
N ASN A 118 9.25 -7.33 -12.49
CA ASN A 118 10.50 -7.94 -12.05
C ASN A 118 10.30 -9.43 -11.71
N ARG A 119 11.14 -10.31 -12.26
CA ARG A 119 11.12 -11.78 -12.07
C ARG A 119 12.49 -12.34 -11.66
N ASN A 120 13.46 -11.47 -11.38
CA ASN A 120 14.86 -11.82 -11.13
C ASN A 120 15.16 -12.01 -9.64
#